data_AF-I9LD74-F1
#
_entry.id   AF-I9LD74-F1
#
_cell.length_a   1.000
_cell.length_b   1.000
_cell.length_c   1.000
_cell.angle_alpha   90.00
_cell.angle_beta   90.00
_cell.angle_gamma   90.00
#
_symmetry.space_group_name_H-M   'P 1'
#
loop_
_entity.id
_entity.type
_entity.pdbx_description
1 polymer ?
#
loop_
_entity_poly.entity_id
_entity_poly.type
_entity_poly.pdbx_seq_one_letter_code
_entity_poly.pdbx_strand_id
1 'polypeptide(L)'
;MKCEVLKTRLGIPQIDLSGICIKPELAELIPATLAERHQVIPVKVAGNKIVLAMTDPTNFYAIDDIRMVSGFDVEPVIAAEKDILRAIRECYGVQDLVEKAINKMRPEDIRLTAKLQTADDAPIIGLVNSLMDQAIKDMASDIHIEPQDTSLRVRFRIDGMLREIGSFPREIHPAIVARIKIISDMDIAEKRIPQDGRIKIKGAESDIDIRVSTLPTIMGEKVVMRLLDQQTVILDINKLGFSTENSKNYHKIYSQSYGMVLVTGPTGSGKTTTLYSTLNQVNSPNQNIITLEDPVEYHLGGVNQVQVHPKAGLTFASGLRSALRQDPNILLVGEIRDSETADIAIRAALTGHLVFSTLHTNDAAGTITRLLDMDVEPFIVASSVLGVVAQRLVRRLCPKCRESYIPSTDALERLFLGVEPDVSIRLYQGAGCAHCNHTGYQGRMAIHEVMPITSQIREAINRRASSDEICNIAIAQGMITMRQDGIEKACTGLTDVKEIMRVAYAEASGGQL
;
A
#
# COMPACT_ATOMS: atom_id res chain seq x y z
N MET A 1 36.76 -18.58 14.88
CA MET A 1 38.10 -18.64 15.53
C MET A 1 38.32 -17.55 16.60
N LYS A 2 38.16 -16.24 16.35
CA LYS A 2 38.38 -15.20 17.40
C LYS A 2 37.40 -15.26 18.60
N CYS A 3 36.10 -15.45 18.36
CA CYS A 3 35.07 -15.44 19.42
C CYS A 3 35.15 -16.65 20.39
N GLU A 4 35.46 -17.86 19.90
CA GLU A 4 35.60 -19.06 20.75
C GLU A 4 36.80 -19.00 21.70
N VAL A 5 37.90 -18.39 21.28
CA VAL A 5 39.12 -18.24 22.10
C VAL A 5 38.89 -17.24 23.25
N LEU A 6 38.14 -16.16 23.01
CA LEU A 6 37.80 -15.15 24.02
C LEU A 6 36.82 -15.70 25.07
N LYS A 7 35.82 -16.49 24.66
CA LYS A 7 34.86 -17.16 25.57
C LYS A 7 35.56 -18.09 26.56
N THR A 8 36.57 -18.83 26.10
CA THR A 8 37.24 -19.89 26.89
C THR A 8 38.27 -19.34 27.89
N ARG A 9 38.81 -18.13 27.67
CA ARG A 9 39.83 -17.52 28.56
C ARG A 9 39.32 -16.41 29.49
N LEU A 10 38.22 -15.73 29.15
CA LEU A 10 37.73 -14.56 29.90
C LEU A 10 36.36 -14.75 30.59
N GLY A 11 35.68 -15.89 30.37
CA GLY A 11 34.39 -16.19 31.02
C GLY A 11 33.21 -15.34 30.54
N ILE A 12 33.36 -14.62 29.43
CA ILE A 12 32.33 -13.71 28.89
C ILE A 12 31.34 -14.50 28.01
N PRO A 13 30.02 -14.35 28.21
CA PRO A 13 29.02 -15.05 27.41
C PRO A 13 29.06 -14.62 25.95
N GLN A 14 28.77 -15.56 25.05
CA GLN A 14 28.57 -15.28 23.63
C GLN A 14 27.08 -15.28 23.31
N ILE A 15 26.66 -14.34 22.48
CA ILE A 15 25.29 -14.26 21.98
C ILE A 15 25.28 -14.31 20.45
N ASP A 16 24.30 -15.03 19.89
CA ASP A 16 24.02 -15.01 18.47
C ASP A 16 22.90 -14.01 18.19
N LEU A 17 23.22 -12.95 17.45
CA LEU A 17 22.27 -11.91 17.06
C LEU A 17 21.53 -12.24 15.76
N SER A 18 21.81 -13.38 15.10
CA SER A 18 21.17 -13.80 13.83
C SER A 18 19.64 -13.93 13.89
N GLY A 19 19.09 -14.22 15.08
CA GLY A 19 17.65 -14.37 15.30
C GLY A 19 17.07 -13.48 16.41
N ILE A 20 17.85 -12.54 16.95
CA ILE A 20 17.43 -11.66 18.05
C ILE A 20 17.02 -10.30 17.48
N CYS A 21 15.77 -9.92 17.70
CA CYS A 21 15.27 -8.59 17.39
C CYS A 21 15.51 -7.66 18.59
N ILE A 22 16.32 -6.62 18.38
CA ILE A 22 16.55 -5.58 19.39
C ILE A 22 15.37 -4.61 19.35
N LYS A 23 14.77 -4.33 20.51
CA LYS A 23 13.63 -3.41 20.59
C LYS A 23 14.10 -1.97 20.36
N PRO A 24 13.34 -1.11 19.66
CA PRO A 24 13.70 0.30 19.45
C PRO A 24 14.01 1.04 20.75
N GLU A 25 13.22 0.79 21.80
CA GLU A 25 13.39 1.33 23.16
C GLU A 25 14.76 1.02 23.77
N LEU A 26 15.36 -0.14 23.41
CA LEU A 26 16.70 -0.52 23.88
C LEU A 26 17.78 0.20 23.07
N ALA A 27 17.57 0.36 21.76
CA ALA A 27 18.50 1.07 20.88
C ALA A 27 18.59 2.56 21.25
N GLU A 28 17.50 3.20 21.67
CA GLU A 28 17.49 4.60 22.12
C GLU A 28 18.40 4.89 23.34
N LEU A 29 18.78 3.86 24.10
CA LEU A 29 19.69 4.00 25.25
C LEU A 29 21.13 4.34 24.83
N ILE A 30 21.48 4.13 23.57
CA ILE A 30 22.82 4.33 23.04
C ILE A 30 22.72 5.14 21.74
N PRO A 31 23.34 6.34 21.66
CA PRO A 31 23.42 7.09 20.41
C PRO A 31 24.04 6.28 19.28
N ALA A 32 23.50 6.42 18.06
CA ALA A 32 23.96 5.67 16.88
C ALA A 32 25.47 5.85 16.64
N THR A 33 25.96 7.08 16.82
CA THR A 33 27.38 7.43 16.69
C THR A 33 28.30 6.62 17.62
N LEU A 34 27.87 6.34 18.86
CA LEU A 34 28.63 5.52 19.81
C LEU A 34 28.49 4.03 19.51
N ALA A 35 27.29 3.59 19.14
CA ALA A 35 27.04 2.20 18.71
C ALA A 35 27.92 1.82 17.52
N GLU A 36 28.05 2.69 16.53
CA GLU A 36 28.92 2.48 15.36
C GLU A 36 30.41 2.55 15.70
N ARG A 37 30.83 3.62 16.38
CA ARG A 37 32.24 3.86 16.70
C ARG A 37 32.83 2.71 17.49
N HIS A 38 32.08 2.21 18.47
CA HIS A 38 32.52 1.14 19.35
C HIS A 38 32.10 -0.24 18.87
N GLN A 39 31.33 -0.34 17.77
CA GLN A 39 30.73 -1.57 17.26
C GLN A 39 30.00 -2.35 18.36
N VAL A 40 29.04 -1.68 19.00
CA VAL A 40 28.26 -2.23 20.11
C VAL A 40 26.76 -2.07 19.89
N ILE A 41 25.97 -2.96 20.46
CA ILE A 41 24.51 -2.81 20.44
C ILE A 41 23.84 -3.38 21.70
N PRO A 42 22.84 -2.70 22.29
CA PRO A 42 22.21 -3.16 23.52
C PRO A 42 21.20 -4.28 23.22
N VAL A 43 21.29 -5.38 23.96
CA VAL A 43 20.48 -6.58 23.72
C VAL A 43 19.28 -6.66 24.65
N LYS A 44 19.48 -6.33 25.93
CA LYS A 44 18.44 -6.35 26.97
C LYS A 44 18.86 -5.50 28.16
N VAL A 45 17.86 -5.04 28.91
CA VAL A 45 18.04 -4.41 30.23
C VAL A 45 17.47 -5.34 31.29
N ALA A 46 18.22 -5.55 32.38
CA ALA A 46 17.81 -6.34 33.53
C ALA A 46 18.14 -5.57 34.82
N GLY A 47 17.13 -4.93 35.42
CA GLY A 47 17.33 -4.05 36.57
C GLY A 47 18.18 -2.83 36.18
N ASN A 48 19.30 -2.62 36.86
CA ASN A 48 20.25 -1.53 36.58
C ASN A 48 21.35 -1.90 35.56
N LYS A 49 21.24 -3.06 34.90
CA LYS A 49 22.27 -3.56 33.97
C LYS A 49 21.78 -3.58 32.54
N ILE A 50 22.62 -3.11 31.63
CA ILE A 50 22.44 -3.23 30.17
C ILE A 50 23.39 -4.32 29.64
N VAL A 51 22.82 -5.33 29.00
CA VAL A 51 23.62 -6.34 28.32
C VAL A 51 23.99 -5.81 26.94
N LEU A 52 25.30 -5.62 26.74
CA LEU A 52 25.85 -4.96 25.56
C LEU A 52 26.59 -5.97 24.69
N ALA A 53 26.10 -6.20 23.48
CA ALA A 53 26.82 -7.03 22.52
C ALA A 53 27.97 -6.22 21.90
N MET A 54 29.17 -6.77 21.97
CA MET A 54 30.41 -6.13 21.52
C MET A 54 31.23 -7.08 20.65
N THR A 55 31.97 -6.51 19.69
CA THR A 55 32.98 -7.26 18.92
C THR A 55 34.22 -7.55 19.77
N ASP A 56 34.62 -6.59 20.60
CA ASP A 56 35.72 -6.69 21.55
C ASP A 56 35.29 -6.29 22.97
N PRO A 57 35.03 -7.27 23.86
CA PRO A 57 34.63 -6.99 25.24
C PRO A 57 35.79 -6.49 26.13
N THR A 58 37.02 -6.43 25.62
CA THR A 58 38.18 -5.87 26.33
C THR A 58 38.35 -4.37 26.09
N ASN A 59 37.51 -3.78 25.24
CA ASN A 59 37.47 -2.34 25.02
C ASN A 59 36.78 -1.63 26.20
N PHE A 60 37.53 -1.41 27.29
CA PHE A 60 37.03 -0.76 28.49
C PHE A 60 36.55 0.68 28.25
N TYR A 61 37.13 1.39 27.27
CA TYR A 61 36.67 2.73 26.89
C TYR A 61 35.24 2.70 26.33
N ALA A 62 34.92 1.72 25.48
CA ALA A 62 33.56 1.54 24.99
C ALA A 62 32.58 1.24 26.13
N ILE A 63 32.98 0.40 27.09
CA ILE A 63 32.15 0.05 28.26
C ILE A 63 31.87 1.30 29.10
N ASP A 64 32.87 2.12 29.38
CA ASP A 64 32.72 3.32 30.20
C ASP A 64 31.93 4.43 29.48
N ASP A 65 32.18 4.66 28.18
CA ASP A 65 31.42 5.62 27.37
C ASP A 65 29.92 5.25 27.36
N ILE A 66 29.61 3.96 27.15
CA ILE A 66 28.22 3.48 27.16
C ILE A 66 27.61 3.55 28.56
N ARG A 67 28.35 3.22 29.62
CA ARG A 67 27.88 3.37 31.00
C ARG A 67 27.51 4.83 31.30
N MET A 68 28.37 5.77 30.89
CA MET A 68 28.17 7.20 31.14
C MET A 68 26.94 7.76 30.42
N VAL A 69 26.72 7.35 29.17
CA VAL A 69 25.60 7.86 28.35
C VAL A 69 24.29 7.18 28.68
N SER A 70 24.30 5.86 28.84
CA SER A 70 23.07 5.10 29.10
C SER A 70 22.60 5.18 30.55
N GLY A 71 23.50 5.50 31.50
CA GLY A 71 23.22 5.51 32.94
C GLY A 71 23.09 4.11 33.57
N PHE A 72 23.29 3.04 32.80
CA PHE A 72 23.23 1.65 33.25
C PHE A 72 24.62 1.04 33.43
N ASP A 73 24.74 0.06 34.32
CA ASP A 73 25.92 -0.79 34.39
C ASP A 73 26.00 -1.70 33.16
N VAL A 74 27.15 -1.72 32.50
CA VAL A 74 27.33 -2.51 31.28
C VAL A 74 27.78 -3.93 31.60
N GLU A 75 27.06 -4.91 31.09
CA GLU A 75 27.43 -6.33 31.09
C GLU A 75 27.77 -6.76 29.65
N PRO A 76 29.07 -6.92 29.31
CA PRO A 76 29.48 -7.20 27.94
C PRO A 76 29.17 -8.65 27.56
N VAL A 77 28.70 -8.85 26.32
CA VAL A 77 28.58 -10.15 25.67
C VAL A 77 29.22 -10.11 24.29
N ILE A 78 29.80 -11.22 23.85
CA ILE A 78 30.50 -11.30 22.56
C ILE A 78 29.50 -11.64 21.45
N ALA A 79 29.48 -10.86 20.38
CA ALA A 79 28.77 -11.19 19.15
C ALA A 79 29.66 -10.99 17.92
N ALA A 80 29.29 -11.60 16.80
CA ALA A 80 30.05 -11.45 15.56
C ALA A 80 29.86 -10.04 14.97
N GLU A 81 30.94 -9.44 14.48
CA GLU A 81 30.95 -8.10 13.87
C GLU A 81 29.89 -7.94 12.79
N LYS A 82 29.73 -8.94 11.92
CA LYS A 82 28.71 -8.91 10.86
C LYS A 82 27.30 -8.72 11.42
N ASP A 83 27.00 -9.33 12.56
CA ASP A 83 25.67 -9.36 13.13
C ASP A 83 25.41 -8.08 13.95
N ILE A 84 26.44 -7.55 14.62
CA ILE A 84 26.37 -6.23 15.26
C ILE A 84 26.15 -5.13 14.22
N LEU A 85 26.94 -5.11 13.13
CA LEU A 85 26.79 -4.12 12.07
C LEU A 85 25.43 -4.22 11.35
N ARG A 86 24.88 -5.44 11.21
CA ARG A 86 23.50 -5.62 10.71
C ARG A 86 22.49 -5.02 11.68
N ALA A 87 22.57 -5.37 12.96
CA ALA A 87 21.64 -4.88 13.98
C ALA A 87 21.70 -3.35 14.14
N ILE A 88 22.89 -2.73 14.04
CA ILE A 88 23.05 -1.27 14.05
C ILE A 88 22.33 -0.64 12.86
N ARG A 89 22.51 -1.17 11.64
CA ARG A 89 21.81 -0.66 10.46
C ARG A 89 20.30 -0.80 10.54
N GLU A 90 19.81 -1.90 11.12
CA GLU A 90 18.39 -2.16 11.32
C GLU A 90 17.78 -1.23 12.38
N CYS A 91 18.50 -0.94 13.47
CA CYS A 91 17.99 -0.13 14.58
C CYS A 91 18.13 1.37 14.33
N TYR A 92 19.22 1.82 13.71
CA TYR A 92 19.53 3.25 13.58
C TYR A 92 19.42 3.78 12.14
N GLY A 93 19.07 2.95 11.14
CA GLY A 93 19.26 3.26 9.71
C GLY A 93 18.73 4.60 9.19
N VAL A 94 17.62 5.12 9.72
CA VAL A 94 17.10 6.46 9.35
C VAL A 94 17.65 7.55 10.26
N GLN A 95 17.66 7.32 11.58
CA GLN A 95 18.16 8.28 12.58
C GLN A 95 19.65 8.58 12.44
N ASP A 96 20.46 7.61 12.04
CA ASP A 96 21.90 7.77 11.82
C ASP A 96 22.21 8.53 10.53
N LEU A 97 21.40 8.37 9.48
CA LEU A 97 21.47 9.23 8.28
C LEU A 97 21.06 10.67 8.61
N VAL A 98 20.08 10.85 9.51
CA VAL A 98 19.67 12.15 10.05
C VAL A 98 20.77 12.76 10.91
N GLU A 99 21.33 12.03 11.87
CA GLU A 99 22.42 12.49 12.74
C GLU A 99 23.69 12.79 11.93
N LYS A 100 24.03 11.97 10.92
CA LYS A 100 25.18 12.24 10.04
C LYS A 100 24.94 13.42 9.11
N ALA A 101 23.72 13.64 8.63
CA ALA A 101 23.37 14.82 7.83
C ALA A 101 23.36 16.09 8.69
N ILE A 102 22.77 16.05 9.90
CA ILE A 102 22.71 17.16 10.84
C ILE A 102 24.09 17.47 11.44
N ASN A 103 24.87 16.47 11.86
CA ASN A 103 26.21 16.69 12.43
C ASN A 103 27.23 17.17 11.40
N LYS A 104 27.02 16.90 10.10
CA LYS A 104 27.83 17.49 9.01
C LYS A 104 27.36 18.88 8.61
N MET A 105 26.16 19.29 9.00
CA MET A 105 25.60 20.62 8.73
C MET A 105 25.77 21.50 9.96
N ARG A 106 26.80 22.36 9.97
CA ARG A 106 26.88 23.40 11.00
C ARG A 106 25.64 24.29 10.89
N PRO A 107 25.09 24.83 12.00
CA PRO A 107 23.92 25.74 11.96
C PRO A 107 24.11 26.95 11.03
N GLU A 108 25.36 27.35 10.81
CA GLU A 108 25.74 28.40 9.86
C GLU A 108 25.63 27.94 8.38
N ASP A 109 25.95 26.68 8.09
CA ASP A 109 25.90 26.07 6.75
C ASP A 109 24.43 25.85 6.29
N ILE A 110 23.51 25.59 7.22
CA ILE A 110 22.06 25.46 6.95
C ILE A 110 21.46 26.81 6.50
N ARG A 111 21.92 27.93 7.07
CA ARG A 111 21.47 29.27 6.67
C ARG A 111 22.07 29.71 5.32
N LEU A 112 23.25 29.22 4.97
CA LEU A 112 23.94 29.49 3.72
C LEU A 112 23.40 28.64 2.56
N THR A 113 23.11 27.35 2.78
CA THR A 113 22.46 26.46 1.78
C THR A 113 21.04 26.90 1.44
N ALA A 114 20.30 27.49 2.39
CA ALA A 114 19.01 28.13 2.11
C ALA A 114 19.10 29.37 1.20
N LYS A 115 20.31 29.94 1.01
CA LYS A 115 20.56 31.15 0.18
C LYS A 115 21.33 30.89 -1.11
N LEU A 116 22.03 29.76 -1.25
CA LEU A 116 22.90 29.47 -2.38
C LEU A 116 22.47 28.17 -3.07
N GLN A 117 21.89 28.31 -4.27
CA GLN A 117 21.64 27.21 -5.21
C GLN A 117 22.95 26.76 -5.89
N THR A 118 23.99 26.41 -5.12
CA THR A 118 25.25 25.93 -5.71
C THR A 118 25.97 24.87 -4.88
N ALA A 119 26.23 23.74 -5.57
CA ALA A 119 27.34 22.80 -5.48
C ALA A 119 27.65 22.03 -4.18
N ASP A 120 27.28 22.49 -2.97
CA ASP A 120 27.58 21.79 -1.70
C ASP A 120 26.37 21.03 -1.10
N ASP A 121 25.51 20.50 -1.98
CA ASP A 121 24.25 19.82 -1.64
C ASP A 121 24.41 18.34 -1.20
N ALA A 122 25.64 17.85 -1.04
CA ALA A 122 25.91 16.41 -0.85
C ALA A 122 25.08 15.74 0.28
N PRO A 123 24.86 16.36 1.46
CA PRO A 123 24.06 15.73 2.51
C PRO A 123 22.55 15.71 2.20
N ILE A 124 22.01 16.75 1.54
CA ILE A 124 20.59 16.78 1.13
C ILE A 124 20.33 15.76 0.02
N ILE A 125 21.25 15.65 -0.94
CA ILE A 125 21.19 14.63 -1.99
C ILE A 125 21.16 13.24 -1.36
N GLY A 126 22.08 12.97 -0.42
CA GLY A 126 22.13 11.69 0.29
C GLY A 126 20.84 11.40 1.07
N LEU A 127 20.27 12.41 1.74
CA LEU A 127 19.03 12.26 2.50
C LEU A 127 17.84 11.93 1.59
N VAL A 128 17.65 12.68 0.50
CA VAL A 128 16.54 12.45 -0.45
C VAL A 128 16.66 11.07 -1.10
N ASN A 129 17.87 10.68 -1.52
CA ASN A 129 18.12 9.33 -2.05
C ASN A 129 17.82 8.25 -1.02
N SER A 130 18.27 8.41 0.23
CA SER A 130 18.01 7.43 1.29
C SER A 130 16.54 7.29 1.62
N LEU A 131 15.78 8.40 1.60
CA LEU A 131 14.33 8.36 1.79
C LEU A 131 13.64 7.57 0.67
N MET A 132 14.08 7.75 -0.59
CA MET A 132 13.56 6.98 -1.73
C MET A 132 13.94 5.49 -1.61
N ASP A 133 15.20 5.18 -1.31
CA ASP A 133 15.68 3.80 -1.13
C ASP A 133 14.95 3.09 0.01
N GLN A 134 14.72 3.77 1.13
CA GLN A 134 13.99 3.21 2.26
C GLN A 134 12.52 2.97 1.90
N ALA A 135 11.88 3.90 1.19
CA ALA A 135 10.51 3.72 0.73
C ALA A 135 10.36 2.51 -0.20
N ILE A 136 11.33 2.29 -1.09
CA ILE A 136 11.37 1.10 -1.97
C ILE A 136 11.52 -0.18 -1.14
N LYS A 137 12.48 -0.21 -0.20
CA LYS A 137 12.70 -1.37 0.69
C LYS A 137 11.47 -1.71 1.54
N ASP A 138 10.79 -0.69 2.05
CA ASP A 138 9.57 -0.84 2.84
C ASP A 138 8.32 -1.08 1.99
N MET A 139 8.45 -1.15 0.66
CA MET A 139 7.36 -1.31 -0.31
C MET A 139 6.26 -0.25 -0.12
N ALA A 140 6.65 0.99 0.12
CA ALA A 140 5.74 2.11 0.27
C ALA A 140 5.16 2.55 -1.09
N SER A 141 3.86 2.88 -1.12
CA SER A 141 3.21 3.43 -2.31
C SER A 141 3.45 4.93 -2.49
N ASP A 142 3.60 5.66 -1.40
CA ASP A 142 3.77 7.11 -1.42
C ASP A 142 4.74 7.56 -0.30
N ILE A 143 5.58 8.55 -0.61
CA ILE A 143 6.37 9.31 0.35
C ILE A 143 5.72 10.69 0.52
N HIS A 144 5.44 11.07 1.76
CA HIS A 144 4.87 12.36 2.14
C HIS A 144 5.90 13.18 2.90
N ILE A 145 6.18 14.40 2.43
CA ILE A 145 7.08 15.36 3.07
C ILE A 145 6.24 16.60 3.39
N GLU A 146 6.01 16.84 4.68
CA GLU A 146 4.99 17.79 5.15
C GLU A 146 5.61 18.77 6.16
N PRO A 147 5.76 20.06 5.80
CA PRO A 147 6.22 21.06 6.75
C PRO A 147 5.18 21.26 7.86
N GLN A 148 5.66 21.37 9.10
CA GLN A 148 4.91 21.77 10.29
C GLN A 148 5.50 23.08 10.82
N ASP A 149 4.92 23.62 11.90
CA ASP A 149 5.33 24.90 12.50
C ASP A 149 6.81 24.88 12.92
N THR A 150 7.24 23.79 13.58
CA THR A 150 8.55 23.63 14.21
C THR A 150 9.39 22.49 13.62
N SER A 151 8.81 21.64 12.78
CA SER A 151 9.50 20.47 12.22
C SER A 151 9.07 20.17 10.80
N LEU A 152 9.80 19.28 10.15
CA LEU A 152 9.45 18.68 8.87
C LEU A 152 9.10 17.21 9.10
N ARG A 153 7.83 16.84 8.92
CA ARG A 153 7.37 15.47 9.09
C ARG A 153 7.49 14.68 7.80
N VAL A 154 8.08 13.49 7.85
CA VAL A 154 8.13 12.55 6.73
C VAL A 154 7.35 11.29 7.06
N ARG A 155 6.42 10.91 6.17
CA ARG A 155 5.57 9.72 6.32
C ARG A 155 5.60 8.88 5.06
N PHE A 156 5.61 7.56 5.20
CA PHE A 156 5.39 6.65 4.09
C PHE A 156 3.98 6.07 4.14
N ARG A 157 3.37 5.85 2.98
CA ARG A 157 2.17 5.04 2.87
C ARG A 157 2.56 3.60 2.62
N ILE A 158 2.46 2.76 3.65
CA ILE A 158 2.78 1.33 3.59
C ILE A 158 1.49 0.55 3.84
N ASP A 159 1.16 -0.36 2.92
CA ASP A 159 -0.09 -1.12 2.96
C ASP A 159 -1.35 -0.24 3.13
N GLY A 160 -1.35 0.93 2.49
CA GLY A 160 -2.45 1.90 2.53
C GLY A 160 -2.48 2.83 3.75
N MET A 161 -1.67 2.54 4.77
CA MET A 161 -1.61 3.31 6.02
C MET A 161 -0.42 4.27 6.03
N LEU A 162 -0.63 5.51 6.48
CA LEU A 162 0.45 6.46 6.70
C LEU A 162 1.20 6.12 7.98
N ARG A 163 2.51 5.98 7.88
CA ARG A 163 3.43 5.74 9.00
C ARG A 163 4.46 6.83 9.03
N GLU A 164 4.68 7.41 10.20
CA GLU A 164 5.75 8.39 10.40
C GLU A 164 7.10 7.68 10.43
N ILE A 165 8.01 8.12 9.56
CA ILE A 165 9.34 7.54 9.40
C ILE A 165 10.38 8.41 10.11
N GLY A 166 10.13 9.71 10.18
CA GLY A 166 10.99 10.63 10.90
C GLY A 166 10.44 12.06 10.92
N SER A 167 10.99 12.82 11.87
CA SER A 167 10.78 14.25 12.01
C SER A 167 12.15 14.93 11.91
N PHE A 168 12.24 15.96 11.07
CA PHE A 168 13.48 16.66 10.76
C PHE A 168 13.38 18.14 11.16
N PRO A 169 14.51 18.85 11.33
CA PRO A 169 14.50 20.30 11.51
C PRO A 169 13.79 21.00 10.35
N ARG A 170 13.02 22.05 10.63
CA ARG A 170 12.27 22.76 9.58
C ARG A 170 13.20 23.43 8.56
N GLU A 171 14.41 23.78 8.97
CA GLU A 171 15.37 24.55 8.18
C GLU A 171 15.85 23.82 6.92
N ILE A 172 15.81 22.49 6.91
CA ILE A 172 16.21 21.69 5.73
C ILE A 172 15.09 21.55 4.70
N HIS A 173 13.85 21.92 5.03
CA HIS A 173 12.68 21.78 4.16
C HIS A 173 12.85 22.47 2.79
N PRO A 174 13.29 23.74 2.69
CA PRO A 174 13.46 24.39 1.40
C PRO A 174 14.48 23.68 0.50
N ALA A 175 15.55 23.14 1.10
CA ALA A 175 16.59 22.42 0.37
C ALA A 175 16.09 21.07 -0.17
N ILE A 176 15.31 20.33 0.63
CA ILE A 176 14.66 19.08 0.20
C ILE A 176 13.70 19.34 -0.96
N VAL A 177 12.83 20.36 -0.86
CA VAL A 177 11.88 20.71 -1.93
C VAL A 177 12.63 21.11 -3.21
N ALA A 178 13.67 21.95 -3.11
CA ALA A 178 14.48 22.33 -4.26
C ALA A 178 15.15 21.13 -4.92
N ARG A 179 15.74 20.22 -4.11
CA ARG A 179 16.36 19.00 -4.62
C ARG A 179 15.37 18.13 -5.37
N ILE A 180 14.17 17.95 -4.82
CA ILE A 180 13.11 17.16 -5.47
C ILE A 180 12.67 17.82 -6.78
N LYS A 181 12.44 19.13 -6.79
CA LYS A 181 12.08 19.87 -8.01
C LYS A 181 13.12 19.74 -9.12
N ILE A 182 14.41 19.80 -8.77
CA ILE A 182 15.51 19.61 -9.74
C ILE A 182 15.43 18.23 -10.39
N ILE A 183 15.32 17.16 -9.60
CA ILE A 183 15.33 15.79 -10.14
C ILE A 183 14.02 15.42 -10.84
N SER A 184 12.95 16.19 -10.64
CA SER A 184 11.64 16.00 -11.28
C SER A 184 11.33 16.99 -12.41
N ASP A 185 12.31 17.79 -12.85
CA ASP A 185 12.19 18.80 -13.92
C ASP A 185 11.09 19.86 -13.67
N MET A 186 11.01 20.34 -12.42
CA MET A 186 10.07 21.39 -12.00
C MET A 186 10.75 22.75 -11.80
N ASP A 187 9.97 23.83 -11.83
CA ASP A 187 10.46 25.19 -11.57
C ASP A 187 10.70 25.41 -10.06
N ILE A 188 11.96 25.59 -9.68
CA ILE A 188 12.43 25.82 -8.31
C ILE A 188 12.04 27.22 -7.79
N ALA A 189 11.96 28.21 -8.68
CA ALA A 189 11.65 29.59 -8.33
C ALA A 189 10.16 29.76 -8.04
N GLU A 190 9.30 29.00 -8.73
CA GLU A 190 7.87 29.01 -8.50
C GLU A 190 7.50 28.16 -7.27
N LYS A 191 6.79 28.75 -6.32
CA LYS A 191 6.40 28.12 -5.03
C LYS A 191 4.94 28.38 -4.65
N ARG A 192 4.21 29.12 -5.49
CA ARG A 192 2.87 29.66 -5.19
C ARG A 192 1.76 28.87 -5.86
N ILE A 193 2.10 28.03 -6.84
CA ILE A 193 1.16 27.15 -7.55
C ILE A 193 1.59 25.69 -7.40
N PRO A 194 0.65 24.74 -7.48
CA PRO A 194 0.98 23.32 -7.54
C PRO A 194 1.85 23.01 -8.77
N GLN A 195 2.74 22.02 -8.64
CA GLN A 195 3.56 21.52 -9.75
C GLN A 195 3.60 20.00 -9.72
N ASP A 196 3.66 19.39 -10.90
CA ASP A 196 3.74 17.94 -11.09
C ASP A 196 4.95 17.61 -11.98
N GLY A 197 5.61 16.50 -11.67
CA GLY A 197 6.86 16.09 -12.31
C GLY A 197 7.06 14.59 -12.18
N ARG A 198 8.12 14.08 -12.82
CA ARG A 198 8.43 12.64 -12.81
C ARG A 198 9.92 12.41 -12.59
N ILE A 199 10.25 11.38 -11.85
CA ILE A 199 11.63 10.92 -11.62
C ILE A 199 11.71 9.48 -12.09
N LYS A 200 12.69 9.18 -12.95
CA LYS A 200 13.03 7.79 -13.32
C LYS A 200 14.28 7.38 -12.56
N ILE A 201 14.16 6.37 -11.71
CA ILE A 201 15.27 5.81 -10.95
C ILE A 201 15.58 4.43 -11.53
N LYS A 202 16.84 4.19 -11.89
CA LYS A 202 17.31 2.85 -12.23
C LYS A 202 17.56 2.09 -10.94
N GLY A 203 16.68 1.18 -10.57
CA GLY A 203 16.90 0.26 -9.46
C GLY A 203 17.86 -0.87 -9.86
N ALA A 204 18.30 -1.64 -8.86
CA ALA A 204 19.16 -2.81 -9.10
C ALA A 204 18.42 -3.94 -9.83
N GLU A 205 17.11 -4.09 -9.57
CA GLU A 205 16.25 -5.13 -10.17
C GLU A 205 15.29 -4.58 -11.23
N SER A 206 14.82 -3.34 -11.06
CA SER A 206 13.82 -2.72 -11.95
C SER A 206 13.98 -1.20 -12.03
N ASP A 207 13.57 -0.62 -13.16
CA ASP A 207 13.38 0.83 -13.27
C ASP A 207 12.10 1.22 -12.53
N ILE A 208 12.19 2.25 -11.69
CA ILE A 208 11.09 2.78 -10.88
C ILE A 208 10.73 4.17 -11.40
N ASP A 209 9.46 4.37 -11.77
CA ASP A 209 8.93 5.67 -12.14
C ASP A 209 8.23 6.28 -10.93
N ILE A 210 8.60 7.50 -10.57
CA ILE A 210 8.04 8.21 -9.41
C ILE A 210 7.33 9.45 -9.92
N ARG A 211 6.03 9.55 -9.65
CA ARG A 211 5.26 10.78 -9.89
C ARG A 211 5.39 11.69 -8.67
N VAL A 212 5.79 12.93 -8.90
CA VAL A 212 6.01 13.93 -7.84
C VAL A 212 4.97 15.02 -7.98
N SER A 213 4.37 15.43 -6.87
CA SER A 213 3.47 16.58 -6.80
C SER A 213 3.87 17.48 -5.63
N THR A 214 3.97 18.78 -5.89
CA THR A 214 4.22 19.81 -4.88
C THR A 214 2.98 20.69 -4.73
N LEU A 215 2.54 20.92 -3.49
CA LEU A 215 1.37 21.73 -3.17
C LEU A 215 1.76 22.84 -2.18
N PRO A 216 1.56 24.14 -2.51
CA PRO A 216 1.80 25.22 -1.57
C PRO A 216 0.87 25.11 -0.35
N THR A 217 1.43 25.24 0.85
CA THR A 217 0.66 25.34 2.11
C THR A 217 1.10 26.57 2.89
N ILE A 218 0.39 26.88 3.99
CA ILE A 218 0.72 28.01 4.87
C ILE A 218 2.13 27.90 5.48
N MET A 219 2.69 26.70 5.63
CA MET A 219 4.01 26.46 6.24
C MET A 219 5.12 26.18 5.22
N GLY A 220 4.81 26.19 3.92
CA GLY A 220 5.71 25.84 2.82
C GLY A 220 5.12 24.78 1.90
N GLU A 221 5.88 24.33 0.91
CA GLU A 221 5.39 23.32 -0.05
C GLU A 221 5.33 21.92 0.58
N LYS A 222 4.17 21.29 0.53
CA LYS A 222 4.01 19.86 0.79
C LYS A 222 4.40 19.09 -0.47
N VAL A 223 5.19 18.03 -0.30
CA VAL A 223 5.60 17.16 -1.41
C VAL A 223 5.02 15.76 -1.21
N VAL A 224 4.50 15.20 -2.29
CA VAL A 224 4.09 13.79 -2.36
C VAL A 224 4.80 13.14 -3.54
N MET A 225 5.49 12.03 -3.28
CA MET A 225 6.13 11.21 -4.31
C MET A 225 5.45 9.85 -4.34
N ARG A 226 4.78 9.51 -5.43
CA ARG A 226 4.13 8.21 -5.64
C ARG A 226 5.06 7.29 -6.40
N LEU A 227 5.44 6.18 -5.77
CA LEU A 227 6.30 5.16 -6.37
C LEU A 227 5.42 4.25 -7.23
N LEU A 228 5.72 4.16 -8.52
CA LEU A 228 5.09 3.24 -9.44
C LEU A 228 6.08 2.10 -9.69
N ASP A 229 5.87 0.98 -9.00
CA ASP A 229 6.59 -0.25 -9.32
C ASP A 229 6.03 -0.81 -10.63
N GLN A 230 6.87 -0.82 -11.67
CA GLN A 230 6.49 -1.30 -13.00
C GLN A 230 6.50 -2.84 -13.10
N GLN A 231 7.00 -3.58 -12.10
CA GLN A 231 7.39 -4.99 -12.31
C GLN A 231 6.75 -6.04 -11.37
N THR A 232 6.19 -5.70 -10.21
CA THR A 232 5.44 -6.68 -9.39
C THR A 232 3.94 -6.71 -9.67
N VAL A 233 3.55 -6.68 -10.94
CA VAL A 233 2.14 -6.82 -11.30
C VAL A 233 1.72 -8.28 -11.21
N ILE A 234 0.80 -8.56 -10.29
CA ILE A 234 0.04 -9.80 -10.29
C ILE A 234 -0.86 -9.82 -11.53
N LEU A 235 -0.37 -10.36 -12.64
CA LEU A 235 -1.16 -10.59 -13.87
C LEU A 235 -1.94 -11.91 -13.84
N ASP A 236 -1.67 -12.76 -12.85
CA ASP A 236 -2.38 -14.02 -12.67
C ASP A 236 -3.65 -13.79 -11.84
N ILE A 237 -4.81 -13.93 -12.49
CA ILE A 237 -6.13 -13.77 -11.88
C ILE A 237 -6.32 -14.67 -10.65
N ASN A 238 -5.65 -15.83 -10.60
CA ASN A 238 -5.75 -16.77 -9.48
C ASN A 238 -5.05 -16.26 -8.22
N LYS A 239 -4.14 -15.29 -8.36
CA LYS A 239 -3.40 -14.69 -7.23
C LYS A 239 -4.09 -13.45 -6.66
N LEU A 240 -5.23 -13.02 -7.22
CA LEU A 240 -5.99 -11.87 -6.73
C LEU A 240 -6.71 -12.14 -5.40
N GLY A 241 -6.84 -13.42 -5.00
CA GLY A 241 -7.47 -13.79 -3.73
C GLY A 241 -9.00 -13.84 -3.81
N PHE A 242 -9.56 -14.20 -4.96
CA PHE A 242 -10.97 -14.60 -5.03
C PHE A 242 -11.19 -15.88 -4.21
N SER A 243 -12.29 -15.94 -3.45
CA SER A 243 -12.78 -17.22 -2.91
C SER A 243 -13.18 -18.14 -4.06
N THR A 244 -13.29 -19.44 -3.78
CA THR A 244 -13.64 -20.44 -4.79
C THR A 244 -14.95 -20.09 -5.53
N GLU A 245 -15.95 -19.62 -4.80
CA GLU A 245 -17.26 -19.29 -5.40
C GLU A 245 -17.20 -17.96 -6.16
N ASN A 246 -16.58 -16.93 -5.60
CA ASN A 246 -16.39 -15.66 -6.29
C ASN A 246 -15.57 -15.84 -7.58
N SER A 247 -14.54 -16.68 -7.58
CA SER A 247 -13.74 -16.99 -8.76
C SER A 247 -14.57 -17.69 -9.85
N LYS A 248 -15.44 -18.63 -9.48
CA LYS A 248 -16.34 -19.30 -10.44
C LYS A 248 -17.33 -18.32 -11.04
N ASN A 249 -17.95 -17.48 -10.23
CA ASN A 249 -18.92 -16.48 -10.69
C ASN A 249 -18.26 -15.45 -11.59
N TYR A 250 -17.07 -14.96 -11.22
CA TYR A 250 -16.34 -14.01 -12.03
C TYR A 250 -15.91 -14.61 -13.37
N HIS A 251 -15.41 -15.85 -13.38
CA HIS A 251 -15.04 -16.56 -14.60
C HIS A 251 -16.20 -16.69 -15.59
N LYS A 252 -17.40 -17.04 -15.10
CA LYS A 252 -18.61 -17.11 -15.93
C LYS A 252 -18.96 -15.76 -16.56
N ILE A 253 -18.73 -14.66 -15.83
CA ILE A 253 -19.06 -13.29 -16.27
C ILE A 253 -18.07 -12.81 -17.34
N TYR A 254 -16.76 -12.86 -17.08
CA TYR A 254 -15.77 -12.30 -18.03
C TYR A 254 -15.55 -13.18 -19.26
N SER A 255 -16.04 -14.42 -19.26
CA SER A 255 -15.94 -15.35 -20.39
C SER A 255 -17.11 -15.23 -21.38
N GLN A 256 -18.04 -14.30 -21.16
CA GLN A 256 -19.12 -14.00 -22.10
C GLN A 256 -18.57 -13.29 -23.35
N SER A 257 -19.21 -13.47 -24.50
CA SER A 257 -18.78 -12.84 -25.75
C SER A 257 -19.07 -11.33 -25.81
N TYR A 258 -20.09 -10.87 -25.08
CA TYR A 258 -20.48 -9.46 -25.03
C TYR A 258 -21.22 -9.16 -23.72
N GLY A 259 -21.35 -7.88 -23.40
CA GLY A 259 -21.97 -7.38 -22.18
C GLY A 259 -21.00 -6.55 -21.34
N MET A 260 -21.48 -6.01 -20.23
CA MET A 260 -20.70 -5.11 -19.37
C MET A 260 -20.34 -5.77 -18.04
N VAL A 261 -19.08 -5.67 -17.67
CA VAL A 261 -18.53 -6.13 -16.39
C VAL A 261 -17.98 -4.92 -15.64
N LEU A 262 -18.49 -4.69 -14.43
CA LEU A 262 -18.12 -3.54 -13.62
C LEU A 262 -17.27 -3.98 -12.44
N VAL A 263 -16.11 -3.36 -12.25
CA VAL A 263 -15.30 -3.54 -11.06
C VAL A 263 -15.37 -2.26 -10.23
N THR A 264 -15.82 -2.37 -8.99
CA THR A 264 -16.14 -1.21 -8.14
C THR A 264 -15.44 -1.24 -6.80
N GLY A 265 -15.40 -0.08 -6.17
CA GLY A 265 -14.73 0.14 -4.90
C GLY A 265 -14.09 1.52 -4.83
N PRO A 266 -13.64 1.95 -3.63
CA PRO A 266 -12.99 3.23 -3.44
C PRO A 266 -11.63 3.32 -4.15
N THR A 267 -11.01 4.49 -4.11
CA THR A 267 -9.64 4.67 -4.61
C THR A 267 -8.68 3.75 -3.86
N GLY A 268 -7.78 3.09 -4.60
CA GLY A 268 -6.80 2.16 -4.01
C GLY A 268 -7.38 0.81 -3.59
N SER A 269 -8.58 0.43 -4.03
CA SER A 269 -9.16 -0.89 -3.77
C SER A 269 -8.62 -2.01 -4.67
N GLY A 270 -7.75 -1.70 -5.64
CA GLY A 270 -7.15 -2.67 -6.56
C GLY A 270 -7.92 -2.92 -7.87
N LYS A 271 -8.88 -2.06 -8.24
CA LYS A 271 -9.72 -2.23 -9.45
C LYS A 271 -8.90 -2.43 -10.73
N THR A 272 -7.92 -1.56 -10.96
CA THR A 272 -7.03 -1.63 -12.12
C THR A 272 -6.26 -2.94 -12.16
N THR A 273 -5.78 -3.43 -11.00
CA THR A 273 -5.11 -4.73 -10.89
C THR A 273 -6.04 -5.85 -11.33
N THR A 274 -7.26 -5.93 -10.78
CA THR A 274 -8.25 -6.94 -11.16
C THR A 274 -8.57 -6.90 -12.67
N LEU A 275 -8.79 -5.69 -13.20
CA LEU A 275 -9.11 -5.50 -14.61
C LEU A 275 -7.97 -5.90 -15.53
N TYR A 276 -6.73 -5.52 -15.21
CA TYR A 276 -5.58 -5.88 -16.02
C TYR A 276 -5.27 -7.38 -15.96
N SER A 277 -5.39 -8.04 -14.81
CA SER A 277 -5.27 -9.51 -14.73
C SER A 277 -6.36 -10.19 -15.57
N THR A 278 -7.57 -9.61 -15.61
CA THR A 278 -8.69 -10.12 -16.41
C THR A 278 -8.44 -9.93 -17.90
N LEU A 279 -7.99 -8.74 -18.32
CA LEU A 279 -7.58 -8.47 -19.70
C LEU A 279 -6.47 -9.41 -20.14
N ASN A 280 -5.47 -9.65 -19.31
CA ASN A 280 -4.39 -10.58 -19.58
C ASN A 280 -4.90 -12.03 -19.74
N GLN A 281 -5.93 -12.43 -18.98
CA GLN A 281 -6.54 -13.75 -19.06
C GLN A 281 -7.34 -13.98 -20.36
N VAL A 282 -7.97 -12.93 -20.91
CA VAL A 282 -8.75 -12.98 -22.16
C VAL A 282 -7.94 -12.56 -23.39
N ASN A 283 -6.71 -12.08 -23.18
CA ASN A 283 -5.79 -11.66 -24.22
C ASN A 283 -5.42 -12.84 -25.11
N SER A 284 -5.77 -12.74 -26.38
CA SER A 284 -5.38 -13.71 -27.40
C SER A 284 -5.18 -13.00 -28.73
N PRO A 285 -4.34 -13.56 -29.64
CA PRO A 285 -4.08 -12.95 -30.95
C PRO A 285 -5.31 -12.72 -31.82
N ASN A 286 -6.43 -13.37 -31.51
CA ASN A 286 -7.69 -13.27 -32.26
C ASN A 286 -8.66 -12.24 -31.66
N GLN A 287 -8.26 -11.53 -30.60
CA GLN A 287 -9.09 -10.55 -29.91
C GLN A 287 -8.44 -9.17 -30.05
N ASN A 288 -9.18 -8.21 -30.59
CA ASN A 288 -8.77 -6.81 -30.58
C ASN A 288 -9.23 -6.16 -29.27
N ILE A 289 -8.27 -5.86 -28.39
CA ILE A 289 -8.51 -5.25 -27.08
C ILE A 289 -8.06 -3.79 -27.11
N ILE A 290 -8.98 -2.87 -26.79
CA ILE A 290 -8.70 -1.43 -26.72
C ILE A 290 -9.06 -0.91 -25.34
N THR A 291 -8.16 -0.15 -24.72
CA THR A 291 -8.42 0.49 -23.42
C THR A 291 -8.34 2.01 -23.52
N LEU A 292 -9.13 2.69 -22.69
CA LEU A 292 -9.14 4.14 -22.52
C LEU A 292 -8.90 4.44 -21.05
N GLU A 293 -7.80 5.12 -20.71
CA GLU A 293 -7.32 5.20 -19.33
C GLU A 293 -6.78 6.59 -18.98
N ASP A 294 -6.85 6.99 -17.71
CA ASP A 294 -6.37 8.28 -17.22
C ASP A 294 -5.63 8.14 -15.87
N PRO A 295 -4.31 7.92 -15.86
CA PRO A 295 -3.43 7.56 -16.98
C PRO A 295 -3.32 6.03 -17.18
N VAL A 296 -2.60 5.62 -18.22
CA VAL A 296 -2.16 4.22 -18.35
C VAL A 296 -1.10 3.94 -17.28
N GLU A 297 -1.32 2.95 -16.42
CA GLU A 297 -0.42 2.69 -15.28
C GLU A 297 0.80 1.86 -15.68
N TYR A 298 0.63 0.89 -16.58
CA TYR A 298 1.73 0.12 -17.17
C TYR A 298 1.30 -0.53 -18.49
N HIS A 299 2.29 -0.97 -19.26
CA HIS A 299 2.07 -1.54 -20.58
C HIS A 299 1.61 -3.00 -20.50
N LEU A 300 0.48 -3.30 -21.15
CA LEU A 300 -0.01 -4.65 -21.39
C LEU A 300 0.31 -5.08 -22.83
N GLY A 301 1.18 -6.08 -22.99
CA GLY A 301 1.49 -6.63 -24.30
C GLY A 301 0.25 -7.20 -24.98
N GLY A 302 0.02 -6.88 -26.27
CA GLY A 302 -1.15 -7.34 -27.03
C GLY A 302 -2.43 -6.50 -26.80
N VAL A 303 -2.36 -5.43 -26.02
CA VAL A 303 -3.50 -4.54 -25.75
C VAL A 303 -3.20 -3.14 -26.28
N ASN A 304 -4.15 -2.55 -27.01
CA ASN A 304 -4.05 -1.18 -27.53
C ASN A 304 -4.52 -0.18 -26.46
N GLN A 305 -3.58 0.31 -25.64
CA GLN A 305 -3.90 1.23 -24.53
C GLN A 305 -3.84 2.70 -24.96
N VAL A 306 -4.95 3.42 -24.76
CA VAL A 306 -5.09 4.83 -25.10
C VAL A 306 -5.17 5.65 -23.82
N GLN A 307 -4.23 6.59 -23.65
CA GLN A 307 -4.30 7.55 -22.56
C GLN A 307 -5.20 8.74 -22.93
N VAL A 308 -6.15 9.05 -22.05
CA VAL A 308 -7.01 10.22 -22.14
C VAL A 308 -6.18 11.50 -22.08
N HIS A 309 -6.54 12.50 -22.89
CA HIS A 309 -5.84 13.78 -22.97
C HIS A 309 -6.85 14.94 -23.08
N PRO A 310 -7.46 15.37 -21.96
CA PRO A 310 -8.58 16.31 -21.99
C PRO A 310 -8.23 17.65 -22.63
N LYS A 311 -7.00 18.14 -22.42
CA LYS A 311 -6.49 19.38 -23.04
C LYS A 311 -6.43 19.32 -24.58
N ALA A 312 -6.33 18.12 -25.15
CA ALA A 312 -6.34 17.90 -26.60
C ALA A 312 -7.73 17.50 -27.12
N GLY A 313 -8.75 17.42 -26.26
CA GLY A 313 -10.11 17.00 -26.61
C GLY A 313 -10.34 15.48 -26.64
N LEU A 314 -9.34 14.67 -26.29
CA LEU A 314 -9.50 13.23 -26.15
C LEU A 314 -9.98 12.91 -24.73
N THR A 315 -11.29 12.70 -24.56
CA THR A 315 -11.96 12.33 -23.30
C THR A 315 -12.36 10.85 -23.33
N PHE A 316 -12.87 10.30 -22.23
CA PHE A 316 -13.41 8.93 -22.23
C PHE A 316 -14.52 8.76 -23.29
N ALA A 317 -15.50 9.67 -23.33
CA ALA A 317 -16.58 9.63 -24.31
C ALA A 317 -16.10 9.75 -25.77
N SER A 318 -15.24 10.73 -26.09
CA SER A 318 -14.75 10.89 -27.48
C SER A 318 -13.80 9.76 -27.90
N GLY A 319 -12.97 9.29 -26.97
CA GLY A 319 -12.11 8.13 -27.14
C GLY A 319 -12.90 6.85 -27.39
N LEU A 320 -13.96 6.61 -26.62
CA LEU A 320 -14.81 5.42 -26.74
C LEU A 320 -15.55 5.38 -28.08
N ARG A 321 -16.11 6.51 -28.54
CA ARG A 321 -16.69 6.61 -29.89
C ARG A 321 -15.67 6.27 -30.97
N SER A 322 -14.42 6.66 -30.77
CA SER A 322 -13.34 6.40 -31.74
C SER A 322 -12.89 4.95 -31.71
N ALA A 323 -12.76 4.36 -30.51
CA ALA A 323 -12.46 2.95 -30.31
C ALA A 323 -13.49 2.03 -30.98
N LEU A 324 -14.78 2.37 -30.92
CA LEU A 324 -15.84 1.59 -31.60
C LEU A 324 -15.72 1.53 -33.13
N ARG A 325 -14.93 2.43 -33.75
CA ARG A 325 -14.63 2.38 -35.19
C ARG A 325 -13.32 1.63 -35.52
N GLN A 326 -12.68 1.04 -34.51
CA GLN A 326 -11.44 0.28 -34.65
C GLN A 326 -11.66 -1.23 -34.64
N ASP A 327 -12.90 -1.69 -34.82
CA ASP A 327 -13.28 -3.10 -34.78
C ASP A 327 -12.82 -3.83 -33.49
N PRO A 328 -13.15 -3.31 -32.29
CA PRO A 328 -12.76 -3.95 -31.04
C PRO A 328 -13.64 -5.17 -30.75
N ASN A 329 -13.07 -6.19 -30.10
CA ASN A 329 -13.87 -7.24 -29.46
C ASN A 329 -14.10 -6.92 -27.97
N ILE A 330 -13.07 -6.39 -27.33
CA ILE A 330 -13.06 -6.08 -25.90
C ILE A 330 -12.67 -4.62 -25.70
N LEU A 331 -13.44 -3.93 -24.87
CA LEU A 331 -13.21 -2.54 -24.49
C LEU A 331 -12.99 -2.45 -22.99
N LEU A 332 -11.97 -1.69 -22.57
CA LEU A 332 -11.85 -1.23 -21.19
C LEU A 332 -12.01 0.28 -21.15
N VAL A 333 -12.99 0.77 -20.41
CA VAL A 333 -13.13 2.19 -20.07
C VAL A 333 -12.65 2.35 -18.64
N GLY A 334 -11.58 3.11 -18.42
CA GLY A 334 -10.91 3.20 -17.12
C GLY A 334 -11.87 3.52 -15.97
N GLU A 335 -12.85 4.38 -16.22
CA GLU A 335 -13.94 4.70 -15.30
C GLU A 335 -15.14 5.30 -16.03
N ILE A 336 -16.33 5.14 -15.45
CA ILE A 336 -17.54 5.86 -15.86
C ILE A 336 -17.80 6.95 -14.81
N ARG A 337 -17.65 8.21 -15.22
CA ARG A 337 -17.89 9.40 -14.37
C ARG A 337 -19.17 10.15 -14.70
N ASP A 338 -19.63 10.04 -15.94
CA ASP A 338 -20.72 10.83 -16.51
C ASP A 338 -21.69 9.96 -17.33
N SER A 339 -22.88 10.50 -17.55
CA SER A 339 -23.97 9.83 -18.28
C SER A 339 -23.63 9.58 -19.76
N GLU A 340 -22.87 10.47 -20.38
CA GLU A 340 -22.45 10.33 -21.78
C GLU A 340 -21.55 9.09 -21.97
N THR A 341 -20.53 8.95 -21.12
CA THR A 341 -19.64 7.79 -21.13
C THR A 341 -20.39 6.51 -20.78
N ALA A 342 -21.33 6.57 -19.81
CA ALA A 342 -22.16 5.45 -19.42
C ALA A 342 -23.04 4.96 -20.59
N ASP A 343 -23.76 5.86 -21.27
CA ASP A 343 -24.64 5.53 -22.40
C ASP A 343 -23.87 4.87 -23.54
N ILE A 344 -22.71 5.43 -23.92
CA ILE A 344 -21.89 4.86 -25.01
C ILE A 344 -21.35 3.48 -24.61
N ALA A 345 -20.83 3.32 -23.39
CA ALA A 345 -20.25 2.07 -22.92
C ALA A 345 -21.32 0.96 -22.85
N ILE A 346 -22.52 1.29 -22.41
CA ILE A 346 -23.61 0.33 -22.33
C ILE A 346 -24.14 -0.03 -23.73
N ARG A 347 -24.27 0.94 -24.65
CA ARG A 347 -24.62 0.63 -26.04
C ARG A 347 -23.57 -0.23 -26.72
N ALA A 348 -22.29 -0.01 -26.44
CA ALA A 348 -21.21 -0.88 -26.91
C ALA A 348 -21.42 -2.33 -26.42
N ALA A 349 -21.75 -2.50 -25.14
CA ALA A 349 -22.05 -3.81 -24.57
C ALA A 349 -23.26 -4.49 -25.24
N LEU A 350 -24.33 -3.74 -25.55
CA LEU A 350 -25.51 -4.26 -26.25
C LEU A 350 -25.27 -4.58 -27.73
N THR A 351 -24.25 -3.98 -28.35
CA THR A 351 -23.91 -4.15 -29.76
C THR A 351 -22.84 -5.22 -30.00
N GLY A 352 -22.64 -6.13 -29.05
CA GLY A 352 -21.80 -7.30 -29.22
C GLY A 352 -20.36 -7.15 -28.73
N HIS A 353 -20.05 -6.10 -27.95
CA HIS A 353 -18.73 -5.92 -27.36
C HIS A 353 -18.71 -6.38 -25.90
N LEU A 354 -17.59 -6.95 -25.44
CA LEU A 354 -17.35 -7.15 -24.03
C LEU A 354 -16.72 -5.89 -23.45
N VAL A 355 -17.41 -5.23 -22.52
CA VAL A 355 -17.00 -3.94 -21.96
C VAL A 355 -16.66 -4.09 -20.48
N PHE A 356 -15.43 -3.75 -20.12
CA PHE A 356 -14.99 -3.61 -18.75
C PHE A 356 -14.98 -2.14 -18.35
N SER A 357 -15.39 -1.84 -17.12
CA SER A 357 -15.25 -0.49 -16.58
C SER A 357 -15.20 -0.45 -15.05
N THR A 358 -14.93 0.73 -14.50
CA THR A 358 -14.98 0.98 -13.06
C THR A 358 -15.96 2.06 -12.65
N LEU A 359 -16.52 1.89 -11.44
CA LEU A 359 -17.26 2.93 -10.73
C LEU A 359 -16.76 3.03 -9.28
N HIS A 360 -17.02 4.17 -8.66
CA HIS A 360 -16.67 4.46 -7.26
C HIS A 360 -17.88 4.25 -6.33
N THR A 361 -18.36 3.00 -6.25
CA THR A 361 -19.39 2.57 -5.30
C THR A 361 -18.81 1.69 -4.20
N ASN A 362 -19.56 1.53 -3.12
CA ASN A 362 -19.11 0.85 -1.91
C ASN A 362 -19.39 -0.65 -1.92
N ASP A 363 -20.34 -1.10 -2.73
CA ASP A 363 -20.89 -2.45 -2.82
C ASP A 363 -21.44 -2.71 -4.24
N ALA A 364 -21.75 -3.98 -4.54
CA ALA A 364 -22.15 -4.39 -5.88
C ALA A 364 -23.54 -3.89 -6.27
N ALA A 365 -24.52 -3.96 -5.36
CA ALA A 365 -25.91 -3.54 -5.62
C ALA A 365 -26.03 -2.01 -5.84
N GLY A 366 -25.29 -1.21 -5.06
CA GLY A 366 -25.25 0.24 -5.18
C GLY A 366 -24.68 0.73 -6.51
N THR A 367 -23.91 -0.11 -7.20
CA THR A 367 -23.43 0.14 -8.56
C THR A 367 -24.57 0.26 -9.56
N ILE A 368 -25.59 -0.58 -9.42
CA ILE A 368 -26.79 -0.52 -10.27
C ILE A 368 -27.51 0.80 -10.03
N THR A 369 -27.78 1.14 -8.76
CA THR A 369 -28.43 2.40 -8.39
C THR A 369 -27.66 3.60 -8.95
N ARG A 370 -26.32 3.57 -8.86
CA ARG A 370 -25.46 4.63 -9.40
C ARG A 370 -25.58 4.80 -10.92
N LEU A 371 -25.76 3.72 -11.68
CA LEU A 371 -26.03 3.82 -13.13
C LEU A 371 -27.39 4.48 -13.40
N LEU A 372 -28.42 4.13 -12.62
CA LEU A 372 -29.75 4.74 -12.74
C LEU A 372 -29.73 6.23 -12.37
N ASP A 373 -28.94 6.62 -11.36
CA ASP A 373 -28.73 8.02 -10.96
C ASP A 373 -27.99 8.85 -12.01
N MET A 374 -27.29 8.19 -12.94
CA MET A 374 -26.66 8.82 -14.11
C MET A 374 -27.60 8.87 -15.32
N ASP A 375 -28.91 8.75 -15.09
CA ASP A 375 -29.97 8.77 -16.10
C ASP A 375 -29.85 7.67 -17.16
N VAL A 376 -29.22 6.53 -16.82
CA VAL A 376 -29.26 5.35 -17.68
C VAL A 376 -30.58 4.61 -17.47
N GLU A 377 -31.28 4.34 -18.58
CA GLU A 377 -32.56 3.63 -18.53
C GLU A 377 -32.44 2.22 -17.91
N PRO A 378 -33.33 1.83 -16.97
CA PRO A 378 -33.23 0.55 -16.27
C PRO A 378 -33.19 -0.67 -17.18
N PHE A 379 -33.99 -0.66 -18.25
CA PHE A 379 -34.01 -1.75 -19.24
C PHE A 379 -32.65 -1.93 -19.92
N ILE A 380 -31.96 -0.82 -20.19
CA ILE A 380 -30.64 -0.82 -20.82
C ILE A 380 -29.59 -1.37 -19.84
N VAL A 381 -29.64 -1.01 -18.56
CA VAL A 381 -28.77 -1.60 -17.52
C VAL A 381 -29.02 -3.11 -17.37
N ALA A 382 -30.29 -3.52 -17.23
CA ALA A 382 -30.67 -4.91 -17.01
C ALA A 382 -30.28 -5.85 -18.16
N SER A 383 -30.28 -5.34 -19.40
CA SER A 383 -29.94 -6.11 -20.60
C SER A 383 -28.44 -6.14 -20.91
N SER A 384 -27.66 -5.16 -20.42
CA SER A 384 -26.25 -5.01 -20.77
C SER A 384 -25.28 -5.48 -19.69
N VAL A 385 -25.58 -5.25 -18.41
CA VAL A 385 -24.67 -5.58 -17.30
C VAL A 385 -24.74 -7.08 -17.02
N LEU A 386 -23.59 -7.75 -17.11
CA LEU A 386 -23.44 -9.18 -16.82
C LEU A 386 -23.22 -9.44 -15.34
N GLY A 387 -22.47 -8.56 -14.69
CA GLY A 387 -22.16 -8.68 -13.28
C GLY A 387 -21.31 -7.52 -12.76
N VAL A 388 -21.33 -7.38 -11.44
CA VAL A 388 -20.57 -6.37 -10.70
C VAL A 388 -19.65 -7.06 -9.72
N VAL A 389 -18.37 -6.66 -9.69
CA VAL A 389 -17.37 -7.08 -8.70
C VAL A 389 -17.07 -5.89 -7.81
N ALA A 390 -17.58 -5.90 -6.59
CA ALA A 390 -17.16 -4.94 -5.57
C ALA A 390 -15.93 -5.49 -4.83
N GLN A 391 -14.94 -4.62 -4.59
CA GLN A 391 -13.73 -5.02 -3.89
C GLN A 391 -13.19 -3.95 -2.95
N ARG A 392 -12.54 -4.41 -1.88
CA ARG A 392 -11.73 -3.60 -0.96
C ARG A 392 -10.43 -4.32 -0.64
N LEU A 393 -9.40 -3.58 -0.23
CA LEU A 393 -8.14 -4.18 0.21
C LEU A 393 -8.09 -4.25 1.73
N VAL A 394 -7.69 -5.41 2.24
CA VAL A 394 -7.37 -5.68 3.63
C VAL A 394 -5.89 -6.03 3.73
N ARG A 395 -5.26 -5.67 4.84
CA ARG A 395 -3.87 -6.02 5.13
C ARG A 395 -3.75 -7.51 5.42
N ARG A 396 -2.69 -8.15 4.90
CA ARG A 396 -2.43 -9.57 5.15
C ARG A 396 -1.65 -9.73 6.44
N LEU A 397 -1.99 -10.74 7.23
CA LEU A 397 -1.19 -11.09 8.41
C LEU A 397 0.22 -11.49 8.00
N CYS A 398 1.21 -11.00 8.76
CA CYS A 398 2.60 -11.34 8.50
C CYS A 398 2.82 -12.85 8.67
N PRO A 399 3.37 -13.55 7.66
CA PRO A 399 3.53 -15.00 7.71
C PRO A 399 4.49 -15.47 8.81
N LYS A 400 5.39 -14.59 9.30
CA LYS A 400 6.40 -14.91 10.31
C LYS A 400 5.94 -14.74 11.76
N CYS A 401 4.92 -13.91 12.01
CA CYS A 401 4.46 -13.61 13.38
C CYS A 401 2.94 -13.73 13.55
N ARG A 402 2.25 -14.37 12.61
CA ARG A 402 0.83 -14.68 12.79
C ARG A 402 0.67 -15.77 13.84
N GLU A 403 -0.24 -15.54 14.78
CA GLU A 403 -0.53 -16.46 15.87
C GLU A 403 -2.02 -16.75 15.91
N SER A 404 -2.39 -18.01 16.19
CA SER A 404 -3.78 -18.39 16.38
C SER A 404 -4.20 -18.19 17.83
N TYR A 405 -5.41 -17.69 18.04
CA TYR A 405 -6.02 -17.57 19.37
C TYR A 405 -7.49 -17.98 19.33
N ILE A 406 -8.05 -18.26 20.51
CA ILE A 406 -9.48 -18.49 20.68
C ILE A 406 -10.03 -17.24 21.36
N PRO A 407 -10.91 -16.46 20.71
CA PRO A 407 -11.51 -15.29 21.34
C PRO A 407 -12.39 -15.70 22.53
N SER A 408 -12.40 -14.90 23.60
CA SER A 408 -13.31 -15.06 24.73
C SER A 408 -14.77 -15.01 24.26
N THR A 409 -15.69 -15.62 25.01
CA THR A 409 -17.13 -15.68 24.67
C THR A 409 -17.75 -14.32 24.38
N ASP A 410 -17.28 -13.27 25.09
CA ASP A 410 -17.84 -11.92 25.02
C ASP A 410 -17.03 -11.00 24.08
N ALA A 411 -16.12 -11.56 23.29
CA ALA A 411 -15.26 -10.79 22.40
C ALA A 411 -16.07 -10.17 21.25
N LEU A 412 -15.78 -8.91 20.91
CA LEU A 412 -16.42 -8.20 19.79
C LEU A 412 -16.24 -8.95 18.47
N GLU A 413 -15.13 -9.67 18.31
CA GLU A 413 -14.88 -10.51 17.15
C GLU A 413 -15.95 -11.60 16.99
N ARG A 414 -16.41 -12.23 18.08
CA ARG A 414 -17.45 -13.27 18.02
C ARG A 414 -18.81 -12.70 17.65
N LEU A 415 -19.15 -11.54 18.22
CA LEU A 415 -20.37 -10.80 17.87
C LEU A 415 -20.36 -10.41 16.39
N PHE A 416 -19.21 -9.91 15.90
CA PHE A 416 -19.05 -9.57 14.49
C PHE A 416 -19.10 -10.79 13.56
N LEU A 417 -18.69 -11.97 14.02
CA LEU A 417 -18.76 -13.21 13.24
C LEU A 417 -20.15 -13.87 13.29
N GLY A 418 -21.03 -13.43 14.19
CA GLY A 418 -22.33 -14.07 14.41
C GLY A 418 -22.22 -15.50 14.96
N VAL A 419 -21.15 -15.80 15.69
CA VAL A 419 -20.85 -17.15 16.19
C VAL A 419 -21.48 -17.34 17.56
N GLU A 420 -22.30 -18.37 17.71
CA GLU A 420 -22.94 -18.71 18.99
C GLU A 420 -21.91 -18.95 20.12
N PRO A 421 -22.22 -18.64 21.39
CA PRO A 421 -21.24 -18.68 22.49
C PRO A 421 -20.55 -20.03 22.72
N ASP A 422 -21.22 -21.13 22.36
CA ASP A 422 -20.79 -22.52 22.53
C ASP A 422 -19.89 -23.03 21.39
N VAL A 423 -19.83 -22.32 20.27
CA VAL A 423 -19.00 -22.70 19.13
C VAL A 423 -17.56 -22.21 19.32
N SER A 424 -16.60 -23.13 19.44
CA SER A 424 -15.18 -22.76 19.47
C SER A 424 -14.72 -22.33 18.06
N ILE A 425 -14.24 -21.09 17.95
CA ILE A 425 -13.69 -20.55 16.70
C ILE A 425 -12.22 -20.20 16.90
N ARG A 426 -11.39 -20.57 15.91
CA ARG A 426 -9.98 -20.20 15.88
C ARG A 426 -9.81 -18.99 14.99
N LEU A 427 -9.24 -17.93 15.55
CA LEU A 427 -8.90 -16.70 14.83
C LEU A 427 -7.39 -16.51 14.84
N TYR A 428 -6.93 -15.56 14.03
CA TYR A 428 -5.52 -15.23 13.88
C TYR A 428 -5.30 -13.74 14.11
N GLN A 429 -4.13 -13.40 14.64
CA GLN A 429 -3.68 -12.02 14.81
C GLN A 429 -2.17 -11.93 14.53
N GLY A 430 -1.71 -10.72 14.22
CA GLY A 430 -0.28 -10.46 14.04
C GLY A 430 0.35 -10.02 15.35
N ALA A 431 1.33 -10.77 15.87
CA ALA A 431 2.06 -10.41 17.09
C ALA A 431 3.04 -9.22 16.89
N GLY A 432 3.45 -8.97 15.64
CA GLY A 432 4.47 -7.99 15.29
C GLY A 432 5.88 -8.55 15.41
N CYS A 433 6.69 -8.39 14.36
CA CYS A 433 8.10 -8.78 14.35
C CYS A 433 8.91 -7.83 13.46
N ALA A 434 10.25 -7.92 13.49
CA ALA A 434 11.13 -7.13 12.63
C ALA A 434 10.77 -7.22 11.15
N HIS A 435 10.33 -8.40 10.69
CA HIS A 435 10.00 -8.60 9.27
C HIS A 435 8.80 -7.76 8.78
N CYS A 436 7.89 -7.40 9.67
CA CYS A 436 6.73 -6.56 9.37
C CYS A 436 6.82 -5.18 10.03
N ASN A 437 8.02 -4.77 10.45
CA ASN A 437 8.26 -3.54 11.20
C ASN A 437 7.32 -3.42 12.41
N HIS A 438 7.17 -4.52 13.15
CA HIS A 438 6.33 -4.65 14.35
C HIS A 438 4.83 -4.40 14.15
N THR A 439 4.34 -4.37 12.90
CA THR A 439 2.92 -4.03 12.65
C THR A 439 1.98 -5.21 12.66
N GLY A 440 2.51 -6.43 12.56
CA GLY A 440 1.70 -7.65 12.46
C GLY A 440 1.19 -7.95 11.05
N TYR A 441 1.38 -7.04 10.09
CA TYR A 441 0.89 -7.17 8.71
C TYR A 441 2.00 -6.99 7.68
N GLN A 442 1.86 -7.65 6.53
CA GLN A 442 2.77 -7.49 5.41
C GLN A 442 2.02 -7.69 4.10
N GLY A 443 1.90 -6.63 3.31
CA GLY A 443 1.19 -6.66 2.05
C GLY A 443 -0.33 -6.58 2.23
N ARG A 444 -1.03 -6.63 1.10
CA ARG A 444 -2.49 -6.51 1.02
C ARG A 444 -3.09 -7.65 0.22
N MET A 445 -4.36 -7.92 0.47
CA MET A 445 -5.20 -8.81 -0.34
C MET A 445 -6.56 -8.18 -0.53
N ALA A 446 -7.26 -8.56 -1.58
CA ALA A 446 -8.62 -8.10 -1.81
C ALA A 446 -9.63 -8.98 -1.07
N ILE A 447 -10.71 -8.35 -0.60
CA ILE A 447 -11.99 -9.00 -0.31
C ILE A 447 -12.95 -8.64 -1.43
N HIS A 448 -13.75 -9.62 -1.86
CA HIS A 448 -14.58 -9.51 -3.05
C HIS A 448 -16.03 -9.85 -2.75
N GLU A 449 -16.91 -9.14 -3.45
CA GLU A 449 -18.31 -9.48 -3.62
C GLU A 449 -18.59 -9.52 -5.12
N VAL A 450 -19.02 -10.67 -5.62
CA VAL A 450 -19.29 -10.88 -7.05
C VAL A 450 -20.78 -11.12 -7.22
N MET A 451 -21.45 -10.16 -7.86
CA MET A 451 -22.89 -10.17 -8.12
C MET A 451 -23.19 -10.38 -9.61
N PRO A 452 -23.46 -11.63 -10.06
CA PRO A 452 -24.00 -11.87 -11.39
C PRO A 452 -25.39 -11.27 -11.56
N ILE A 453 -25.70 -10.68 -12.72
CA ILE A 453 -27.04 -10.16 -13.02
C ILE A 453 -27.92 -11.30 -13.56
N THR A 454 -28.67 -11.93 -12.66
CA THR A 454 -29.63 -13.00 -12.97
C THR A 454 -30.98 -12.44 -13.45
N SER A 455 -31.86 -13.29 -13.99
CA SER A 455 -33.19 -12.87 -14.47
C SER A 455 -34.04 -12.15 -13.41
N GLN A 456 -34.00 -12.60 -12.14
CA GLN A 456 -34.73 -11.93 -11.06
C GLN A 456 -34.11 -10.56 -10.73
N ILE A 457 -32.78 -10.44 -10.77
CA ILE A 457 -32.10 -9.16 -10.59
C ILE A 457 -32.45 -8.23 -11.76
N ARG A 458 -32.49 -8.71 -13.00
CA ARG A 458 -32.94 -7.91 -14.16
C ARG A 458 -34.35 -7.36 -13.97
N GLU A 459 -35.27 -8.19 -13.48
CA GLU A 459 -36.64 -7.76 -13.16
C GLU A 459 -36.65 -6.69 -12.06
N ALA A 460 -35.84 -6.88 -11.01
CA ALA A 460 -35.64 -5.90 -9.93
C ALA A 460 -35.08 -4.57 -10.45
N ILE A 461 -34.11 -4.61 -11.36
CA ILE A 461 -33.56 -3.42 -12.01
C ILE A 461 -34.66 -2.70 -12.81
N ASN A 462 -35.42 -3.43 -13.64
CA ASN A 462 -36.47 -2.85 -14.49
C ASN A 462 -37.56 -2.13 -13.69
N ARG A 463 -37.92 -2.64 -12.52
CA ARG A 463 -38.87 -1.99 -11.61
C ARG A 463 -38.25 -0.94 -10.68
N ARG A 464 -36.97 -0.62 -10.86
CA ARG A 464 -36.20 0.34 -10.02
C ARG A 464 -36.25 -0.02 -8.53
N ALA A 465 -36.04 -1.30 -8.23
CA ALA A 465 -35.90 -1.79 -6.85
C ALA A 465 -34.76 -1.08 -6.11
N SER A 466 -34.84 -1.03 -4.78
CA SER A 466 -33.76 -0.46 -3.96
C SER A 466 -32.50 -1.32 -4.00
N SER A 467 -31.36 -0.71 -3.67
CA SER A 467 -30.08 -1.43 -3.54
C SER A 467 -30.17 -2.60 -2.55
N ASP A 468 -30.85 -2.40 -1.41
CA ASP A 468 -31.04 -3.43 -0.39
C ASP A 468 -31.85 -4.61 -0.92
N GLU A 469 -32.89 -4.34 -1.70
CA GLU A 469 -33.71 -5.40 -2.29
C GLU A 469 -32.92 -6.22 -3.33
N ILE A 470 -32.15 -5.56 -4.19
CA ILE A 470 -31.26 -6.23 -5.15
C ILE A 470 -30.21 -7.06 -4.42
N CYS A 471 -29.61 -6.51 -3.36
CA CYS A 471 -28.64 -7.21 -2.52
C CYS A 471 -29.24 -8.46 -1.88
N ASN A 472 -30.44 -8.35 -1.29
CA ASN A 472 -31.14 -9.49 -0.68
C ASN A 472 -31.45 -10.60 -1.70
N ILE A 473 -31.86 -10.24 -2.92
CA ILE A 473 -32.06 -11.21 -4.01
C ILE A 473 -30.74 -11.90 -4.37
N ALA A 474 -29.64 -11.15 -4.49
CA ALA A 474 -28.33 -11.70 -4.81
C ALA A 474 -27.81 -12.64 -3.71
N ILE A 475 -27.95 -12.26 -2.43
CA ILE A 475 -27.59 -13.10 -1.27
C ILE A 475 -28.42 -14.39 -1.27
N ALA A 476 -29.74 -14.29 -1.49
CA ALA A 476 -30.61 -15.46 -1.58
C ALA A 476 -30.23 -16.41 -2.74
N GLN A 477 -29.57 -15.89 -3.78
CA GLN A 477 -29.05 -16.66 -4.92
C GLN A 477 -27.61 -17.16 -4.71
N GLY A 478 -27.03 -16.96 -3.54
CA GLY A 478 -25.69 -17.46 -3.18
C GLY A 478 -24.54 -16.48 -3.38
N MET A 479 -24.81 -15.18 -3.54
CA MET A 479 -23.76 -14.16 -3.49
C MET A 479 -23.09 -14.16 -2.12
N ILE A 480 -21.76 -14.25 -2.11
CA ILE A 480 -20.95 -14.05 -0.91
C ILE A 480 -20.69 -12.55 -0.76
N THR A 481 -21.11 -11.98 0.37
CA THR A 481 -20.88 -10.55 0.65
C THR A 481 -19.41 -10.29 0.96
N MET A 482 -18.96 -9.03 0.82
CA MET A 482 -17.58 -8.66 1.17
C MET A 482 -17.25 -9.02 2.63
N ARG A 483 -18.22 -8.85 3.55
CA ARG A 483 -18.06 -9.25 4.95
C ARG A 483 -17.85 -10.76 5.08
N GLN A 484 -18.65 -11.59 4.41
CA GLN A 484 -18.53 -13.06 4.47
C GLN A 484 -17.19 -13.54 3.89
N ASP A 485 -16.79 -13.01 2.73
CA ASP A 485 -15.49 -13.32 2.09
C ASP A 485 -14.32 -12.91 2.99
N GLY A 486 -14.41 -11.74 3.64
CA GLY A 486 -13.44 -11.29 4.64
C GLY A 486 -13.36 -12.18 5.88
N ILE A 487 -14.50 -12.62 6.39
CA ILE A 487 -14.59 -13.54 7.54
C ILE A 487 -13.93 -14.88 7.21
N GLU A 488 -14.20 -15.47 6.04
CA GLU A 488 -13.57 -16.71 5.59
C GLU A 488 -12.04 -16.58 5.56
N LYS A 489 -11.53 -15.45 5.08
CA LYS A 489 -10.09 -15.12 5.04
C LYS A 489 -9.48 -14.90 6.43
N ALA A 490 -10.25 -14.36 7.37
CA ALA A 490 -9.82 -14.22 8.76
C ALA A 490 -9.73 -15.58 9.47
N CYS A 491 -10.71 -16.46 9.26
CA CYS A 491 -10.74 -17.82 9.79
C CYS A 491 -9.61 -18.71 9.23
N THR A 492 -9.13 -18.43 8.03
CA THR A 492 -7.97 -19.13 7.42
C THR A 492 -6.62 -18.50 7.74
N GLY A 493 -6.60 -17.41 8.52
CA GLY A 493 -5.38 -16.74 8.96
C GLY A 493 -4.63 -15.98 7.88
N LEU A 494 -5.35 -15.51 6.85
CA LEU A 494 -4.82 -14.62 5.81
C LEU A 494 -4.87 -13.15 6.22
N THR A 495 -5.90 -12.77 6.99
CA THR A 495 -6.12 -11.46 7.62
C THR A 495 -6.66 -11.68 9.04
N ASP A 496 -6.95 -10.61 9.78
CA ASP A 496 -7.66 -10.68 11.06
C ASP A 496 -9.02 -9.97 11.01
N VAL A 497 -9.84 -10.21 12.05
CA VAL A 497 -11.19 -9.66 12.17
C VAL A 497 -11.17 -8.14 12.33
N LYS A 498 -10.15 -7.58 13.01
CA LYS A 498 -10.00 -6.13 13.19
C LYS A 498 -9.89 -5.40 11.86
N GLU A 499 -9.15 -5.97 10.92
CA GLU A 499 -9.00 -5.44 9.58
C GLU A 499 -10.30 -5.57 8.77
N ILE A 500 -11.04 -6.68 8.90
CA ILE A 500 -12.35 -6.82 8.25
C ILE A 500 -13.32 -5.79 8.82
N MET A 501 -13.40 -5.61 10.13
CA MET A 501 -14.24 -4.60 10.76
C MET A 501 -13.89 -3.21 10.23
N ARG A 502 -12.61 -2.84 10.18
CA ARG A 502 -12.14 -1.54 9.65
C ARG A 502 -12.62 -1.27 8.23
N VAL A 503 -12.63 -2.29 7.39
CA VAL A 503 -12.91 -2.16 5.95
C VAL A 503 -14.38 -2.41 5.62
N ALA A 504 -15.10 -3.24 6.37
CA ALA A 504 -16.48 -3.65 6.09
C ALA A 504 -17.53 -2.94 6.97
N TYR A 505 -17.16 -2.14 7.97
CA TYR A 505 -18.12 -1.47 8.88
C TYR A 505 -19.11 -0.49 8.20
N ALA A 506 -18.96 -0.21 6.91
CA ALA A 506 -19.90 0.63 6.18
C ALA A 506 -21.25 -0.07 5.88
N GLU A 507 -21.33 -1.41 5.96
CA GLU A 507 -22.55 -2.17 5.65
C GLU A 507 -23.50 -2.34 6.85
N ALA A 508 -23.01 -2.14 8.08
CA ALA A 508 -23.75 -2.50 9.30
C ALA A 508 -24.83 -1.47 9.73
N SER A 509 -25.05 -0.39 8.97
CA SER A 509 -26.01 0.66 9.35
C SER A 509 -27.47 0.31 9.00
N GLY A 510 -27.74 -0.85 8.41
CA GLY A 510 -29.08 -1.26 7.94
C GLY A 510 -29.73 -2.43 8.71
N GLY A 511 -29.04 -3.02 9.68
CA GLY A 511 -29.55 -4.17 10.44
C GLY A 511 -29.25 -3.97 11.93
N GLN A 512 -30.30 -4.07 12.76
CA GLN A 512 -30.24 -3.93 14.22
C GLN A 512 -29.06 -4.69 14.83
N LEU A 513 -28.28 -3.99 15.67
CA LEU A 513 -27.38 -4.58 16.66
C LEU A 513 -28.15 -5.42 17.67
#